data_AF-A0A6P0K9C4-F1
#
_entry.id   AF-A0A6P0K9C4-F1
#
_cell.length_a   1.000
_cell.length_b   1.000
_cell.length_c   1.000
_cell.angle_alpha   90.00
_cell.angle_beta   90.00
_cell.angle_gamma   90.00
#
_symmetry.space_group_name_H-M   'P 1'
#
loop_
_entity.id
_entity.type
_entity.pdbx_description
1 polymer ?
#
loop_
_entity_poly.entity_id
_entity_poly.type
_entity_poly.pdbx_seq_one_letter_code
_entity_poly.pdbx_strand_id
1 'polypeptide(L)'
;MATYKTQIQWGGPDAPWHDDAELVIEIKNRKSVVPSSGTPPTGTQVSWSSSEGNGSITFFNDANSFIGSAQFPGEGPVGYRGQLK
;
A
#
# COMPACT_ATOMS: atom_id res chain seq x y z
N MET A 1 10.89 -8.97 0.28
CA MET A 1 10.88 -7.50 0.14
C MET A 1 10.34 -7.17 -1.25
N ALA A 2 9.37 -6.27 -1.34
CA ALA A 2 8.78 -5.80 -2.58
C ALA A 2 8.83 -4.26 -2.62
N THR A 3 9.07 -3.70 -3.80
CA THR A 3 9.09 -2.24 -4.02
C THR A 3 7.97 -1.87 -4.97
N TYR A 4 7.16 -0.89 -4.58
CA TYR A 4 6.01 -0.44 -5.35
C TYR A 4 6.24 0.99 -5.84
N LYS A 5 5.93 1.24 -7.11
CA LYS A 5 5.68 2.60 -7.61
C LYS A 5 4.31 3.04 -7.12
N THR A 6 4.26 4.13 -6.39
CA THR A 6 3.06 4.57 -5.68
C THR A 6 2.50 5.85 -6.26
N GLN A 7 1.20 6.03 -6.02
CA GLN A 7 0.51 7.25 -6.36
C GLN A 7 -0.50 7.57 -5.26
N ILE A 8 -0.73 8.85 -5.05
CA ILE A 8 -1.75 9.36 -4.13
C ILE A 8 -2.80 10.20 -4.86
N GLN A 9 -4.00 10.28 -4.29
CA GLN A 9 -5.10 11.09 -4.78
C GLN A 9 -5.62 11.98 -3.66
N TRP A 10 -5.56 13.29 -3.86
CA TRP A 10 -6.05 14.31 -2.95
C TRP A 10 -7.03 15.25 -3.68
N GLY A 11 -7.97 15.87 -2.95
CA GLY A 11 -8.97 16.77 -3.55
C GLY A 11 -10.28 16.10 -3.99
N GLY A 12 -10.49 14.83 -3.66
CA GLY A 12 -11.74 14.10 -3.93
C GLY A 12 -11.58 12.95 -4.94
N PRO A 13 -12.63 12.15 -5.15
CA PRO A 13 -12.57 10.93 -5.96
C PRO A 13 -12.34 11.18 -7.47
N ASP A 14 -12.70 12.37 -7.96
CA ASP A 14 -12.52 12.76 -9.37
C ASP A 14 -11.18 13.48 -9.63
N ALA A 15 -10.35 13.68 -8.60
CA ALA A 15 -9.04 14.30 -8.74
C ALA A 15 -8.06 13.35 -9.46
N PRO A 16 -7.06 13.87 -10.19
CA PRO A 16 -6.03 13.05 -10.79
C PRO A 16 -5.17 12.33 -9.74
N TRP A 17 -4.57 11.21 -10.14
CA TRP A 17 -3.54 10.53 -9.36
C TRP A 17 -2.18 11.17 -9.62
N HIS A 18 -1.38 11.29 -8.56
CA HIS A 18 -0.06 11.89 -8.61
C HIS A 18 0.98 10.91 -8.11
N ASP A 19 2.15 10.89 -8.77
CA ASP A 19 3.27 10.03 -8.35
C ASP A 19 3.78 10.41 -6.96
N ASP A 20 4.18 9.40 -6.20
CA ASP A 20 4.66 9.52 -4.83
C ASP A 20 5.94 8.69 -4.61
N ALA A 21 6.52 8.78 -3.42
CA ALA A 21 7.71 8.03 -3.04
C ALA A 21 7.47 6.51 -3.07
N GLU A 22 8.46 5.75 -3.56
CA GLU A 22 8.39 4.29 -3.60
C GLU A 22 8.10 3.71 -2.22
N LEU A 23 7.17 2.75 -2.17
CA LEU A 23 6.86 2.01 -0.96
C LEU A 23 7.63 0.69 -0.97
N VAL A 24 8.49 0.50 0.03
CA VAL A 24 9.19 -0.76 0.25
C VAL A 24 8.53 -1.51 1.40
N ILE A 25 8.03 -2.71 1.12
CA ILE A 25 7.37 -3.56 2.11
C ILE A 25 8.12 -4.89 2.24
N GLU A 26 8.39 -5.29 3.48
CA GLU A 26 8.84 -6.63 3.82
C GLU A 26 7.86 -7.28 4.81
N ILE A 27 7.20 -8.36 4.37
CA ILE A 27 6.32 -9.15 5.22
C ILE A 27 6.97 -10.51 5.42
N LYS A 28 7.35 -10.80 6.67
CA LYS A 28 7.83 -12.12 7.11
C LYS A 28 6.82 -12.69 8.10
N ASN A 29 6.17 -13.80 7.75
CA ASN A 29 5.20 -14.46 8.62
C ASN A 29 5.29 -15.98 8.47
N ARG A 30 4.57 -16.73 9.32
CA ARG A 30 4.43 -18.19 9.18
C ARG A 30 3.91 -18.52 7.78
N LYS A 31 4.36 -19.66 7.24
CA LYS A 31 4.08 -20.10 5.84
C LYS A 31 2.62 -20.02 5.40
N SER A 32 1.67 -20.08 6.33
CA SER A 32 0.23 -20.01 6.06
C SER A 32 -0.29 -18.62 5.70
N VAL A 33 0.45 -17.54 6.00
CA VAL A 33 0.03 -16.15 5.74
C VAL A 33 0.81 -15.54 4.58
N VAL A 34 2.12 -15.77 4.55
CA VAL A 34 2.97 -15.46 3.39
C VAL A 34 3.64 -16.77 2.96
N PRO A 35 3.24 -17.36 1.82
CA PRO A 35 3.84 -18.58 1.33
C PRO A 35 5.31 -18.35 0.95
N SER A 36 6.10 -19.42 0.94
CA SER A 36 7.50 -19.37 0.52
C SER A 36 7.69 -18.94 -0.94
N SER A 37 6.63 -18.94 -1.75
CA SER A 37 6.59 -18.43 -3.13
C SER A 37 6.68 -16.91 -3.23
N GLY A 38 6.58 -16.16 -2.12
CA GLY A 38 7.14 -14.81 -2.02
C GLY A 38 6.16 -13.64 -2.02
N THR A 39 4.86 -13.85 -2.28
CA THR A 39 3.87 -12.77 -2.23
C THR A 39 2.65 -13.13 -1.37
N PRO A 40 2.08 -12.16 -0.63
CA PRO A 40 0.78 -12.34 -0.01
C PRO A 40 -0.32 -12.57 -1.05
N PRO A 41 -1.30 -13.43 -0.77
CA PRO A 41 -2.43 -13.64 -1.69
C PRO A 41 -3.27 -12.37 -1.85
N THR A 42 -3.98 -12.28 -2.97
CA THR A 42 -5.05 -11.27 -3.18
C THR A 42 -6.00 -11.20 -1.98
N GLY A 43 -6.34 -9.99 -1.55
CA GLY A 43 -7.16 -9.71 -0.37
C GLY A 43 -6.36 -9.57 0.93
N THR A 44 -5.05 -9.83 0.92
CA THR A 44 -4.20 -9.53 2.10
C THR A 44 -4.25 -8.03 2.40
N GLN A 45 -4.51 -7.69 3.67
CA GLN A 45 -4.53 -6.31 4.14
C GLN A 45 -3.30 -6.02 5.01
N VAL A 46 -2.71 -4.85 4.83
CA VAL A 46 -1.67 -4.31 5.71
C VAL A 46 -2.11 -2.94 6.19
N SER A 47 -2.04 -2.71 7.49
CA SER A 47 -2.26 -1.41 8.11
C SER A 47 -1.08 -1.02 9.00
N TRP A 48 -0.81 0.28 9.06
CA TRP A 48 0.20 0.86 9.94
C TRP A 48 -0.34 2.14 10.58
N SER A 49 0.20 2.47 11.75
CA SER A 49 -0.13 3.69 12.48
C SER A 49 1.07 4.14 13.29
N SER A 50 1.41 5.42 13.19
CA SER A 50 2.54 6.05 13.87
C SER A 50 2.31 7.56 14.03
N SER A 51 3.20 8.27 14.72
CA SER A 51 3.21 9.75 14.74
C SER A 51 3.45 10.36 13.36
N GLU A 52 4.16 9.64 12.49
CA GLU A 52 4.55 10.07 11.14
C GLU A 52 3.49 9.71 10.09
N GLY A 53 2.30 9.27 10.53
CA GLY A 53 1.20 8.92 9.64
C GLY A 53 0.73 7.47 9.78
N ASN A 54 -0.33 7.19 9.04
CA ASN A 54 -1.05 5.92 9.06
C ASN A 54 -1.51 5.54 7.66
N GLY A 55 -1.81 4.26 7.46
CA GLY A 55 -2.37 3.79 6.20
C GLY A 55 -2.91 2.38 6.30
N SER A 56 -3.71 2.04 5.31
CA SER A 56 -4.35 0.73 5.18
C SER A 56 -4.47 0.41 3.71
N ILE A 57 -3.86 -0.69 3.28
CA ILE A 57 -3.82 -1.14 1.89
C ILE A 57 -4.30 -2.58 1.78
N THR A 58 -4.95 -2.90 0.67
CA THR A 58 -5.34 -4.26 0.28
C THR A 58 -4.60 -4.64 -1.00
N PHE A 59 -3.96 -5.80 -0.97
CA PHE A 59 -3.24 -6.34 -2.13
C PHE A 59 -4.20 -7.03 -3.12
N PHE A 60 -3.89 -6.89 -4.41
CA PHE A 60 -4.59 -7.50 -5.53
C PHE A 60 -3.57 -8.11 -6.50
N ASN A 61 -4.03 -9.06 -7.32
CA ASN A 61 -3.22 -9.73 -8.32
C ASN A 61 -1.95 -10.35 -7.70
N ASP A 62 -2.14 -11.05 -6.58
CA ASP A 62 -1.08 -11.71 -5.80
C ASP A 62 0.06 -10.78 -5.41
N ALA A 63 -0.36 -9.61 -4.90
CA ALA A 63 0.48 -8.49 -4.49
C ALA A 63 1.26 -7.77 -5.60
N ASN A 64 0.88 -7.95 -6.88
CA ASN A 64 1.37 -7.07 -7.96
C ASN A 64 0.82 -5.64 -7.89
N SER A 65 -0.26 -5.44 -7.14
CA SER A 65 -0.86 -4.12 -6.93
C SER A 65 -1.52 -4.00 -5.56
N PHE A 66 -1.68 -2.78 -5.07
CA PHE A 66 -2.52 -2.50 -3.90
C PHE A 66 -3.33 -1.21 -4.09
N ILE A 67 -4.44 -1.11 -3.36
CA ILE A 67 -5.25 0.10 -3.22
C ILE A 67 -5.62 0.28 -1.75
N GLY A 68 -5.71 1.52 -1.30
CA GLY A 68 -6.03 1.85 0.07
C GLY A 68 -6.06 3.35 0.34
N SER A 69 -5.75 3.71 1.57
CA SER A 69 -5.57 5.11 1.98
C SER A 69 -4.30 5.29 2.81
N ALA A 70 -3.78 6.50 2.78
CA ALA A 70 -2.70 6.96 3.64
C ALA A 70 -3.07 8.32 4.23
N GLN A 71 -2.48 8.67 5.36
CA GLN A 71 -2.57 9.99 5.95
C GLN A 71 -1.21 10.38 6.49
N PHE A 72 -0.75 11.56 6.11
CA PHE A 72 0.55 12.12 6.50
C PHE A 72 0.39 13.21 7.57
N PRO A 73 1.47 13.56 8.30
CA PRO A 73 1.40 14.55 9.36
C PRO A 73 0.89 15.91 8.85
N GLY A 74 -0.17 16.43 9.48
CA GLY A 74 -0.77 17.70 9.12
C GLY A 74 -1.70 17.66 7.89
N GLU A 75 -1.93 16.48 7.31
CA GLU A 75 -2.76 16.31 6.12
C GLU A 75 -4.04 15.50 6.39
N GLY A 76 -5.03 15.68 5.52
CA GLY A 76 -6.19 14.79 5.45
C GLY A 76 -5.85 13.45 4.80
N PRO A 77 -6.73 12.44 4.90
CA PRO A 77 -6.52 11.16 4.23
C PRO A 77 -6.52 11.32 2.71
N VAL A 78 -5.62 10.61 2.05
CA VAL A 78 -5.50 10.53 0.60
C VAL A 78 -5.81 9.11 0.12
N GLY A 79 -6.32 8.99 -1.10
CA GLY A 79 -6.34 7.70 -1.80
C GLY A 79 -4.89 7.27 -2.06
N TYR A 80 -4.59 5.98 -1.91
CA TYR A 80 -3.23 5.46 -2.07
C TYR A 80 -3.24 4.19 -2.91
N ARG A 81 -2.38 4.09 -3.91
CA ARG A 81 -2.24 2.90 -4.74
C ARG A 81 -0.78 2.64 -5.08
N GLY A 82 -0.48 1.39 -5.42
CA GLY A 82 0.84 1.03 -5.91
C GLY A 82 0.83 -0.14 -6.87
N GLN A 83 1.83 -0.16 -7.75
CA GLN A 83 2.12 -1.26 -8.67
C GLN A 83 3.54 -1.77 -8.44
N LEU A 84 3.72 -3.08 -8.45
CA LEU A 84 5.02 -3.72 -8.28
C LEU A 84 5.99 -3.26 -9.38
N LYS A 85 7.23 -2.96 -9.00
CA LYS A 85 8.30 -2.54 -9.91
C LYS A 85 8.96 -3.70 -10.64
#